data_AF-D2C6F6-F1
#
_entry.id   AF-D2C6F6-F1
#
_cell.length_a   1.000
_cell.length_b   1.000
_cell.length_c   1.000
_cell.angle_alpha   90.00
_cell.angle_beta   90.00
_cell.angle_gamma   90.00
#
_symmetry.space_group_name_H-M   'P 1'
#
loop_
_entity.id
_entity.type
_entity.pdbx_description
1 polymer ?
#
loop_
_entity_poly.entity_id
_entity_poly.type
_entity_poly.pdbx_seq_one_letter_code
_entity_poly.pdbx_strand_id
1 'polypeptide(L)'
;MIDEIPENSTGLVAVRVPLQNVLKDVSLLCLGSSGNLTLAKDVGIAVGKILKEKGVTYYVFGSFDVLRITDTDPLAKVSTSPYITAQVLSLLAEGLSTAGVVPVFSAAGEVNEQVISALITRKATYPMMVESVEKYERLKRLGYTTTLVIDTEGNVLVGKPLRFSWAYEKEIDYESLRREVLENSIVLLDRNVKKISVNDPWSGGVLVFSDEEWLLKIAQDVLDGRRAPTGRTP
;
A
#
# COMPACT_ATOMS: atom_id res chain seq x y z
N MET A 1 -14.13 -8.88 -7.86
CA MET A 1 -14.16 -8.43 -9.27
C MET A 1 -13.07 -7.40 -9.41
N ILE A 2 -12.23 -7.55 -10.42
CA ILE A 2 -11.16 -6.59 -10.74
C ILE A 2 -11.85 -5.46 -11.51
N ASP A 3 -11.83 -4.25 -10.97
CA ASP A 3 -12.23 -3.07 -11.73
C ASP A 3 -11.09 -2.73 -12.68
N GLU A 4 -11.14 -3.32 -13.88
CA GLU A 4 -10.22 -2.98 -14.97
C GLU A 4 -10.56 -1.57 -15.47
N ILE A 5 -9.59 -0.66 -15.41
CA ILE A 5 -9.71 0.63 -16.10
C ILE A 5 -9.50 0.33 -17.61
N PRO A 6 -10.39 0.79 -18.51
CA PRO A 6 -10.38 0.37 -19.91
C PRO A 6 -9.01 0.53 -20.57
N GLU A 7 -8.63 -0.45 -21.40
CA GLU A 7 -7.46 -0.34 -22.27
C GLU A 7 -7.58 0.92 -23.13
N ASN A 8 -6.74 1.91 -22.87
CA ASN A 8 -6.59 3.03 -23.78
C ASN A 8 -5.92 2.53 -25.07
N SER A 9 -6.17 3.20 -26.20
CA SER A 9 -5.70 2.90 -27.58
C SER A 9 -4.18 2.72 -27.79
N THR A 10 -3.41 2.73 -26.70
CA THR A 10 -1.96 2.56 -26.60
C THR A 10 -1.54 1.18 -26.08
N GLY A 11 -2.47 0.29 -25.73
CA GLY A 11 -2.19 -1.06 -25.20
C GLY A 11 -1.57 -1.04 -23.80
N LEU A 12 -1.99 -0.10 -22.96
CA LEU A 12 -1.53 0.09 -21.59
C LEU A 12 -2.62 -0.36 -20.61
N VAL A 13 -2.31 -1.35 -19.78
CA VAL A 13 -3.23 -1.87 -18.76
C VAL A 13 -2.94 -1.21 -17.42
N ALA A 14 -3.95 -0.56 -16.84
CA ALA A 14 -3.90 0.02 -15.50
C ALA A 14 -4.89 -0.73 -14.60
N VAL A 15 -4.44 -1.09 -13.39
CA VAL A 15 -5.31 -1.74 -12.40
C VAL A 15 -5.35 -0.97 -11.10
N ARG A 16 -6.53 -0.95 -10.48
CA ARG A 16 -6.78 -0.39 -9.15
C ARG A 16 -7.48 -1.46 -8.33
N VAL A 17 -6.69 -2.26 -7.62
CA VAL A 17 -7.20 -3.32 -6.74
C VAL A 17 -6.53 -3.21 -5.37
N PRO A 18 -7.19 -3.61 -4.28
CA PRO A 18 -6.55 -3.71 -2.97
C PRO A 18 -5.29 -4.57 -3.00
N LEU A 19 -4.27 -4.18 -2.23
CA LEU A 19 -2.97 -4.87 -2.22
C LEU A 19 -3.10 -6.36 -1.87
N GLN A 20 -3.98 -6.66 -0.91
CA GLN A 20 -4.26 -8.01 -0.44
C GLN A 20 -4.92 -8.91 -1.50
N ASN A 21 -5.45 -8.32 -2.59
CA ASN A 21 -5.97 -9.07 -3.73
C ASN A 21 -4.87 -9.46 -4.74
N VAL A 22 -3.68 -8.85 -4.64
CA VAL A 22 -2.52 -9.20 -5.46
C VAL A 22 -1.58 -10.12 -4.69
N LEU A 23 -1.23 -9.77 -3.46
CA LEU A 23 -0.46 -10.61 -2.53
C LEU A 23 -1.36 -10.91 -1.31
N LYS A 24 -1.82 -12.16 -1.22
CA LYS A 24 -2.81 -12.61 -0.22
C LYS A 24 -2.52 -12.05 1.17
N ASP A 25 -3.55 -11.54 1.86
CA ASP A 25 -3.55 -11.04 3.25
C ASP A 25 -2.68 -9.79 3.52
N VAL A 26 -1.82 -9.35 2.58
CA VAL A 26 -0.94 -8.19 2.77
C VAL A 26 -1.66 -6.92 2.33
N SER A 27 -2.30 -6.23 3.28
CA SER A 27 -2.94 -4.92 3.06
C SER A 27 -1.98 -3.74 3.28
N LEU A 28 -2.41 -2.52 2.93
CA LEU A 28 -1.62 -1.32 3.24
C LEU A 28 -1.49 -1.10 4.75
N LEU A 29 -2.55 -1.43 5.50
CA LEU A 29 -2.55 -1.37 6.95
C LEU A 29 -1.59 -2.39 7.55
N CYS A 30 -1.51 -3.59 6.95
CA CYS A 30 -0.53 -4.62 7.31
C CYS A 30 0.90 -4.08 7.20
N LEU A 31 1.23 -3.41 6.09
CA LEU A 31 2.55 -2.81 5.90
C LEU A 31 2.82 -1.66 6.86
N GLY A 32 1.84 -0.78 7.10
CA GLY A 32 1.98 0.31 8.06
C GLY A 32 2.13 -0.15 9.51
N SER A 33 1.55 -1.31 9.83
CA SER A 33 1.63 -1.95 11.15
C SER A 33 2.88 -2.80 11.33
N SER A 34 3.69 -3.01 10.29
CA SER A 34 4.89 -3.86 10.38
C SER A 34 5.96 -3.27 11.30
N GLY A 35 6.54 -4.09 12.18
CA GLY A 35 7.75 -3.76 12.92
C GLY A 35 8.91 -3.40 12.01
N ASN A 36 8.95 -3.98 10.81
CA ASN A 36 9.92 -3.69 9.76
C ASN A 36 9.26 -3.07 8.52
N LEU A 37 9.29 -1.74 8.42
CA LEU A 37 8.71 -1.02 7.26
C LEU A 37 9.48 -1.27 5.95
N THR A 38 10.73 -1.75 5.98
CA THR A 38 11.51 -1.97 4.75
C THR A 38 10.90 -3.07 3.88
N LEU A 39 10.16 -4.01 4.50
CA LEU A 39 9.42 -5.07 3.81
C LEU A 39 8.42 -4.53 2.77
N ALA A 40 7.95 -3.28 2.92
CA ALA A 40 7.10 -2.65 1.92
C ALA A 40 7.75 -2.61 0.52
N LYS A 41 9.08 -2.47 0.46
CA LYS A 41 9.82 -2.50 -0.81
C LYS A 41 9.83 -3.90 -1.43
N ASP A 42 10.12 -4.93 -0.64
CA ASP A 42 10.14 -6.31 -1.11
C ASP A 42 8.75 -6.76 -1.55
N VAL A 43 7.70 -6.36 -0.82
CA VAL A 43 6.30 -6.52 -1.22
C VAL A 43 6.02 -5.80 -2.53
N GLY A 44 6.54 -4.59 -2.75
CA GLY A 44 6.42 -3.87 -4.01
C GLY A 44 7.06 -4.59 -5.19
N ILE A 45 8.21 -5.22 -4.98
CA ILE A 45 8.87 -6.03 -6.00
C ILE A 45 8.02 -7.27 -6.33
N ALA A 46 7.54 -7.98 -5.30
CA ALA A 46 6.71 -9.18 -5.45
C ALA A 46 5.39 -8.88 -6.17
N VAL A 47 4.66 -7.88 -5.71
CA VAL A 47 3.41 -7.40 -6.31
C VAL A 47 3.65 -6.92 -7.73
N GLY A 48 4.74 -6.16 -7.96
CA GLY A 48 5.12 -5.71 -9.29
C GLY A 48 5.34 -6.89 -10.24
N LYS A 49 6.07 -7.92 -9.82
CA LYS A 49 6.29 -9.14 -10.63
C LYS A 49 4.98 -9.84 -10.98
N ILE A 50 4.10 -10.09 -10.00
CA ILE A 50 2.78 -10.70 -10.21
C ILE A 50 1.95 -9.89 -11.23
N LEU A 51 1.99 -8.56 -11.13
CA LEU A 51 1.27 -7.66 -12.05
C LEU A 51 1.89 -7.67 -13.46
N LYS A 52 3.21 -7.68 -13.57
CA LYS A 52 3.90 -7.75 -14.88
C LYS A 52 3.63 -9.04 -15.62
N GLU A 53 3.61 -10.17 -14.91
CA GLU A 53 3.25 -11.48 -15.48
C GLU A 53 1.81 -11.47 -16.05
N LYS A 54 0.94 -10.58 -15.57
CA LYS A 54 -0.41 -10.33 -16.09
C LYS A 54 -0.50 -9.22 -17.14
N GLY A 55 0.63 -8.66 -17.59
CA GLY A 55 0.65 -7.59 -18.59
C GLY A 55 0.31 -6.19 -18.06
N VAL A 56 0.19 -6.01 -16.75
CA VAL A 56 -0.13 -4.71 -16.14
C VAL A 56 1.04 -3.73 -16.30
N THR A 57 0.74 -2.50 -16.67
CA THR A 57 1.74 -1.42 -16.77
C THR A 57 1.67 -0.44 -15.60
N TYR A 58 0.46 -0.08 -15.16
CA TYR A 58 0.26 0.85 -14.05
C TYR A 58 -0.48 0.18 -12.91
N TYR A 59 -0.02 0.46 -11.69
CA TYR A 59 -0.74 0.06 -10.50
C TYR A 59 -1.11 1.31 -9.70
N VAL A 60 -2.43 1.53 -9.55
CA VAL A 60 -2.97 2.62 -8.75
C VAL A 60 -3.18 2.13 -7.32
N PHE A 61 -2.46 2.71 -6.37
CA PHE A 61 -2.52 2.27 -4.97
C PHE A 61 -2.32 3.44 -3.98
N GLY A 62 -2.58 3.14 -2.71
CA GLY A 62 -2.39 4.08 -1.61
C GLY A 62 -3.41 5.21 -1.60
N SER A 63 -3.30 6.09 -0.61
CA SER A 63 -3.96 7.40 -0.61
C SER A 63 -3.04 8.44 0.03
N PHE A 64 -3.23 9.72 -0.28
CA PHE A 64 -2.53 10.82 0.42
C PHE A 64 -3.14 11.17 1.77
N ASP A 65 -3.89 10.24 2.35
CA ASP A 65 -4.61 10.41 3.60
C ASP A 65 -4.08 9.43 4.66
N VAL A 66 -4.43 9.68 5.91
CA VAL A 66 -4.07 8.84 7.06
C VAL A 66 -5.26 8.02 7.53
N LEU A 67 -4.96 6.95 8.27
CA LEU A 67 -5.98 6.12 8.92
C LEU A 67 -6.70 6.93 10.01
N ARG A 68 -8.02 6.78 10.07
CA ARG A 68 -8.91 7.35 11.08
C ARG A 68 -9.91 6.30 11.54
N ILE A 69 -10.37 6.44 12.79
CA ILE A 69 -11.36 5.52 13.38
C ILE A 69 -12.70 5.49 12.62
N THR A 70 -12.98 6.54 11.84
CA THR A 70 -14.19 6.67 11.02
C THR A 70 -14.05 6.03 9.64
N ASP A 71 -12.88 5.50 9.28
CA ASP A 71 -12.67 4.88 7.97
C ASP A 71 -13.46 3.57 7.85
N THR A 72 -14.25 3.47 6.80
CA THR A 72 -15.05 2.28 6.48
C THR A 72 -14.22 1.15 5.89
N ASP A 73 -13.08 1.47 5.26
CA ASP A 73 -12.10 0.51 4.76
C ASP A 73 -10.70 0.83 5.33
N PRO A 74 -10.40 0.39 6.57
CA PRO A 74 -9.12 0.66 7.20
C PRO A 74 -7.96 -0.08 6.50
N LEU A 75 -8.20 -1.19 5.80
CA LEU A 75 -7.16 -1.97 5.13
C LEU A 75 -6.54 -1.23 3.94
N ALA A 76 -7.26 -0.28 3.35
CA ALA A 76 -6.79 0.61 2.30
C ALA A 76 -5.93 1.78 2.81
N LYS A 77 -5.84 1.98 4.12
CA LYS A 77 -5.00 3.01 4.76
C LYS A 77 -3.71 2.40 5.27
N VAL A 78 -2.68 3.23 5.45
CA VAL A 78 -1.39 2.77 5.95
C VAL A 78 -1.31 2.91 7.48
N SER A 79 -1.45 4.14 7.97
CA SER A 79 -1.25 4.46 9.39
C SER A 79 -1.90 5.80 9.72
N THR A 80 -2.18 6.03 10.99
CA THR A 80 -2.53 7.34 11.58
C THR A 80 -1.37 8.34 11.46
N SER A 81 -0.13 7.86 11.32
CA SER A 81 1.07 8.68 11.14
C SER A 81 1.28 9.06 9.67
N PRO A 82 1.34 10.36 9.34
CA PRO A 82 1.71 10.83 8.01
C PRO A 82 3.10 10.37 7.56
N TYR A 83 4.05 10.26 8.50
CA TYR A 83 5.42 9.84 8.20
C TYR A 83 5.54 8.37 7.87
N ILE A 84 4.83 7.50 8.59
CA ILE A 84 4.76 6.06 8.29
C ILE A 84 4.06 5.85 6.96
N THR A 85 2.94 6.55 6.75
CA THR A 85 2.21 6.55 5.47
C THR A 85 3.12 6.89 4.30
N ALA A 86 3.82 8.03 4.35
CA ALA A 86 4.73 8.43 3.28
C ALA A 86 5.90 7.43 3.08
N GLN A 87 6.42 6.84 4.15
CA GLN A 87 7.51 5.87 4.07
C GLN A 87 7.09 4.57 3.39
N VAL A 88 5.96 3.98 3.79
CA VAL A 88 5.44 2.75 3.19
C VAL A 88 5.09 2.98 1.72
N LEU A 89 4.39 4.08 1.41
CA LEU A 89 4.05 4.41 0.02
C LEU A 89 5.29 4.58 -0.86
N SER A 90 6.32 5.26 -0.35
CA SER A 90 7.59 5.46 -1.06
C SER A 90 8.31 4.14 -1.33
N LEU A 91 8.45 3.27 -0.31
CA LEU A 91 9.14 1.99 -0.44
C LEU A 91 8.40 1.04 -1.37
N LEU A 92 7.07 0.98 -1.25
CA LEU A 92 6.22 0.18 -2.11
C LEU A 92 6.31 0.64 -3.58
N ALA A 93 6.28 1.96 -3.82
CA ALA A 93 6.46 2.54 -5.16
C ALA A 93 7.84 2.24 -5.76
N GLU A 94 8.90 2.29 -4.95
CA GLU A 94 10.25 1.93 -5.36
C GLU A 94 10.35 0.46 -5.77
N GLY A 95 9.74 -0.43 -4.99
CA GLY A 95 9.66 -1.87 -5.30
C GLY A 95 8.92 -2.13 -6.61
N LEU A 96 7.76 -1.51 -6.82
CA LEU A 96 6.99 -1.60 -8.06
C LEU A 96 7.80 -1.12 -9.27
N SER A 97 8.50 0.01 -9.12
CA SER A 97 9.35 0.58 -10.18
C SER A 97 10.52 -0.34 -10.52
N THR A 98 11.15 -0.96 -9.52
CA THR A 98 12.19 -1.99 -9.69
C THR A 98 11.65 -3.18 -10.47
N ALA A 99 10.40 -3.52 -10.22
CA ALA A 99 9.65 -4.54 -10.92
C ALA A 99 8.96 -4.02 -12.21
N GLY A 100 9.42 -2.92 -12.81
CA GLY A 100 8.94 -2.48 -14.13
C GLY A 100 7.44 -2.14 -14.24
N VAL A 101 6.76 -1.96 -13.10
CA VAL A 101 5.39 -1.44 -12.99
C VAL A 101 5.48 0.03 -12.63
N VAL A 102 4.73 0.89 -13.31
CA VAL A 102 4.66 2.31 -13.00
C VAL A 102 3.74 2.49 -11.78
N PRO A 103 4.27 2.92 -10.61
CA PRO A 103 3.45 3.21 -9.46
C PRO A 103 2.64 4.48 -9.71
N VAL A 104 1.36 4.45 -9.39
CA VAL A 104 0.47 5.61 -9.44
C VAL A 104 -0.17 5.78 -8.07
N PHE A 105 0.11 6.90 -7.39
CA PHE A 105 -0.58 7.18 -6.13
C PHE A 105 -2.01 7.64 -6.37
N SER A 106 -2.96 7.11 -5.61
CA SER A 106 -4.31 7.65 -5.60
C SER A 106 -4.34 8.93 -4.76
N ALA A 107 -4.62 10.06 -5.39
CA ALA A 107 -4.90 11.32 -4.72
C ALA A 107 -6.41 11.64 -4.74
N ALA A 108 -7.24 10.62 -5.01
CA ALA A 108 -8.69 10.69 -4.91
C ALA A 108 -9.12 10.77 -3.43
N GLY A 109 -10.18 11.54 -3.16
CA GLY A 109 -10.68 11.74 -1.81
C GLY A 109 -9.84 12.73 -1.00
N GLU A 110 -9.78 12.55 0.31
CA GLU A 110 -9.10 13.48 1.20
C GLU A 110 -7.57 13.46 1.05
N VAL A 111 -6.94 14.58 1.40
CA VAL A 111 -5.48 14.76 1.33
C VAL A 111 -5.00 15.35 2.63
N ASN A 112 -4.05 14.65 3.26
CA ASN A 112 -3.30 15.11 4.41
C ASN A 112 -2.01 15.81 3.92
N GLU A 113 -1.89 17.10 4.17
CA GLU A 113 -0.76 17.92 3.69
C GLU A 113 0.58 17.49 4.29
N GLN A 114 0.59 16.85 5.47
CA GLN A 114 1.80 16.31 6.07
C GLN A 114 2.28 15.04 5.35
N VAL A 115 1.36 14.22 4.81
CA VAL A 115 1.72 13.08 3.94
C VAL A 115 2.40 13.60 2.67
N ILE A 116 1.82 14.64 2.05
CA ILE A 116 2.39 15.29 0.86
C ILE A 116 3.79 15.82 1.14
N SER A 117 3.96 16.62 2.19
CA SER A 117 5.26 17.17 2.59
C SER A 117 6.28 16.05 2.82
N ALA A 118 5.89 15.00 3.54
CA ALA A 118 6.73 13.86 3.83
C ALA A 118 7.15 13.08 2.57
N LEU A 119 6.27 12.93 1.58
CA LEU A 119 6.59 12.32 0.28
C LEU A 119 7.57 13.18 -0.53
N ILE A 120 7.37 14.50 -0.56
CA ILE A 120 8.25 15.45 -1.26
C ILE A 120 9.66 15.41 -0.67
N THR A 121 9.80 15.44 0.66
CA THR A 121 11.11 15.34 1.34
C THR A 121 11.84 14.04 0.98
N ARG A 122 11.11 12.95 0.78
CA ARG A 122 11.65 11.64 0.35
C ARG A 122 11.93 11.56 -1.15
N LYS A 123 11.66 12.63 -1.92
CA LYS A 123 11.70 12.65 -3.40
C LYS A 123 10.80 11.58 -4.03
N ALA A 124 9.71 11.21 -3.34
CA ALA A 124 8.74 10.20 -3.75
C ALA A 124 7.58 10.85 -4.53
N THR A 125 7.93 11.57 -5.61
CA THR A 125 6.95 12.25 -6.48
C THR A 125 6.63 11.38 -7.70
N TYR A 126 5.86 10.32 -7.46
CA TYR A 126 5.43 9.37 -8.48
C TYR A 126 4.21 9.88 -9.25
N PRO A 127 3.87 9.28 -10.41
CA PRO A 127 2.60 9.54 -11.09
C PRO A 127 1.41 9.49 -10.13
N MET A 128 0.35 10.23 -10.44
CA MET A 128 -0.84 10.26 -9.59
C MET A 128 -2.14 10.19 -10.37
N MET A 129 -3.17 9.70 -9.68
CA MET A 129 -4.56 9.74 -10.11
C MET A 129 -5.33 10.77 -9.28
N VAL A 130 -6.06 11.68 -9.93
CA VAL A 130 -6.85 12.74 -9.28
C VAL A 130 -8.31 12.72 -9.77
N GLU A 131 -9.23 13.26 -8.98
CA GLU A 131 -10.65 13.39 -9.37
C GLU A 131 -10.91 14.60 -10.29
N SER A 132 -10.02 15.60 -10.28
CA SER A 132 -10.16 16.79 -11.12
C SER A 132 -8.83 17.51 -11.36
N VAL A 133 -8.77 18.33 -12.40
CA VAL A 133 -7.63 19.23 -12.68
C VAL A 133 -7.40 20.22 -11.52
N GLU A 134 -8.47 20.70 -10.89
CA GLU A 134 -8.39 21.62 -9.74
C GLU A 134 -7.70 20.97 -8.54
N LYS A 135 -7.96 19.68 -8.31
CA LYS A 135 -7.30 18.88 -7.27
C LYS A 135 -5.79 18.80 -7.55
N TYR A 136 -5.41 18.55 -8.80
CA TYR A 136 -4.01 18.53 -9.20
C TYR A 136 -3.34 19.90 -9.00
N GLU A 137 -3.97 21.00 -9.41
CA GLU A 137 -3.41 22.35 -9.22
C GLU A 137 -3.27 22.72 -7.74
N ARG A 138 -4.13 22.21 -6.84
CA ARG A 138 -3.92 22.32 -5.39
C ARG A 138 -2.67 21.55 -4.94
N LEU A 139 -2.50 20.30 -5.36
CA LEU A 139 -1.35 19.47 -4.98
C LEU A 139 -0.02 20.05 -5.51
N LYS A 140 -0.05 20.61 -6.72
CA LYS A 140 1.09 21.31 -7.32
C LYS A 140 1.49 22.56 -6.51
N ARG A 141 0.51 23.33 -6.01
CA ARG A 141 0.76 24.47 -5.10
C ARG A 141 1.37 24.03 -3.76
N LEU A 142 1.09 22.82 -3.31
CA LEU A 142 1.75 22.19 -2.15
C LEU A 142 3.15 21.64 -2.46
N GLY A 143 3.63 21.80 -3.70
CA GLY A 143 4.96 21.38 -4.14
C GLY A 143 5.01 19.97 -4.72
N TYR A 144 3.88 19.23 -4.79
CA TYR A 144 3.87 17.90 -5.37
C TYR A 144 3.84 17.99 -6.90
N THR A 145 5.01 17.92 -7.52
CA THR A 145 5.14 17.93 -8.99
C THR A 145 5.50 16.54 -9.49
N THR A 146 4.80 16.03 -10.49
CA THR A 146 4.98 14.69 -11.03
C THR A 146 5.02 14.68 -12.56
N THR A 147 5.50 13.59 -13.13
CA THR A 147 5.71 13.38 -14.58
C THR A 147 4.44 12.98 -15.33
N LEU A 148 3.44 12.42 -14.64
CA LEU A 148 2.20 11.95 -15.22
C LEU A 148 1.05 12.13 -14.23
N VAL A 149 -0.06 12.67 -14.72
CA VAL A 149 -1.33 12.78 -13.98
C VAL A 149 -2.43 12.17 -14.83
N ILE A 150 -3.19 11.26 -14.23
CA ILE A 150 -4.38 10.66 -14.84
C ILE A 150 -5.62 11.01 -14.02
N ASP A 151 -6.80 11.02 -14.63
CA ASP A 151 -8.07 11.07 -13.92
C ASP A 151 -8.56 9.67 -13.52
N THR A 152 -9.73 9.61 -12.86
CA THR A 152 -10.35 8.35 -12.43
C THR A 152 -10.89 7.49 -13.58
N GLU A 153 -11.01 8.05 -14.79
CA GLU A 153 -11.42 7.34 -16.00
C GLU A 153 -10.20 6.82 -16.78
N GLY A 154 -8.99 7.18 -16.37
CA GLY A 154 -7.74 6.80 -17.03
C GLY A 154 -7.28 7.77 -18.13
N ASN A 155 -7.93 8.93 -18.28
CA ASN A 155 -7.49 9.96 -19.22
C ASN A 155 -6.25 10.67 -18.67
N VAL A 156 -5.31 10.98 -19.57
CA VAL A 156 -4.10 11.72 -19.20
C VAL A 156 -4.43 13.22 -19.12
N LEU A 157 -4.26 13.80 -17.93
CA LEU A 157 -4.42 15.23 -17.71
C LEU A 157 -3.11 15.99 -17.92
N VAL A 158 -1.98 15.38 -17.54
CA VAL A 158 -0.65 15.99 -17.64
C VAL A 158 0.39 14.92 -17.98
N GLY A 159 1.33 15.29 -18.85
CA GLY A 159 2.49 14.45 -19.17
C GLY A 159 2.21 13.48 -20.31
N LYS A 160 2.96 12.37 -20.32
CA LYS A 160 2.82 11.30 -21.31
C LYS A 160 2.87 9.94 -20.61
N PRO A 161 2.17 8.92 -21.15
CA PRO A 161 2.26 7.58 -20.61
C PRO A 161 3.71 7.09 -20.51
N LEU A 162 4.05 6.48 -19.38
CA LEU A 162 5.35 5.91 -19.06
C LEU A 162 5.34 4.39 -19.27
N ARG A 163 6.49 3.85 -19.64
CA ARG A 163 6.76 2.41 -19.62
C ARG A 163 8.12 2.20 -19.00
N PHE A 164 8.19 1.28 -18.05
CA PHE A 164 9.46 0.82 -17.50
C PHE A 164 9.86 -0.48 -18.20
N SER A 165 11.15 -0.61 -18.49
CA SER A 165 11.70 -1.88 -18.97
C SER A 165 11.57 -2.91 -17.87
N TRP A 166 11.09 -4.09 -18.24
CA TRP A 166 11.04 -5.24 -17.34
C TRP A 166 12.35 -6.02 -17.49
N ALA A 167 13.13 -6.08 -16.41
CA ALA A 167 14.39 -6.82 -16.36
C ALA A 167 14.54 -7.61 -15.05
N TYR A 168 13.47 -7.73 -14.26
CA TYR A 168 13.53 -8.38 -12.96
C TYR A 168 13.33 -9.89 -13.12
N GLU A 169 14.43 -10.60 -13.29
CA GLU A 169 14.43 -12.05 -13.55
C GLU A 169 14.53 -12.90 -12.27
N LYS A 170 14.79 -12.28 -11.11
CA LYS A 170 14.94 -13.04 -9.86
C LYS A 170 13.64 -13.75 -9.49
N GLU A 171 13.77 -15.00 -9.08
CA GLU A 171 12.67 -15.75 -8.46
C GLU A 171 12.35 -15.15 -7.10
N ILE A 172 11.07 -15.16 -6.75
CA ILE A 172 10.56 -14.66 -5.48
C ILE A 172 9.76 -15.79 -4.85
N ASP A 173 10.13 -16.17 -3.63
CA ASP A 173 9.29 -17.00 -2.80
C ASP A 173 8.20 -16.13 -2.17
N TYR A 174 7.05 -16.05 -2.84
CA TYR A 174 5.93 -15.21 -2.44
C TYR A 174 5.36 -15.61 -1.06
N GLU A 175 5.34 -16.90 -0.74
CA GLU A 175 4.78 -17.37 0.53
C GLU A 175 5.71 -17.08 1.70
N SER A 176 7.03 -17.24 1.52
CA SER A 176 8.00 -16.87 2.55
C SER A 176 7.95 -15.37 2.85
N LEU A 177 7.91 -14.52 1.82
CA LEU A 177 7.76 -13.07 2.00
C LEU A 177 6.43 -12.71 2.67
N ARG A 178 5.31 -13.32 2.23
CA ARG A 178 3.98 -13.09 2.82
C ARG A 178 3.99 -13.41 4.31
N ARG A 179 4.54 -14.57 4.69
CA ARG A 179 4.64 -15.00 6.09
C ARG A 179 5.52 -14.05 6.91
N GLU A 180 6.67 -13.64 6.36
CA GLU A 180 7.56 -12.69 7.03
C GLU A 180 6.85 -11.36 7.33
N VAL A 181 6.11 -10.82 6.35
CA VAL A 181 5.33 -9.59 6.54
C VAL A 181 4.26 -9.77 7.62
N LEU A 182 3.46 -10.85 7.53
CA LEU A 182 2.40 -11.14 8.49
C LEU A 182 2.94 -11.33 9.91
N GLU A 183 4.08 -12.01 10.06
CA GLU A 183 4.75 -12.18 11.35
C GLU A 183 5.31 -10.88 11.91
N ASN A 184 5.76 -9.95 11.06
CA ASN A 184 6.24 -8.64 11.48
C ASN A 184 5.09 -7.65 11.80
N SER A 185 3.84 -7.99 11.47
CA SER A 185 2.68 -7.11 11.63
C SER A 185 1.70 -7.56 12.71
N ILE A 186 2.18 -8.28 13.74
CA ILE A 186 1.34 -8.70 14.88
C ILE A 186 1.32 -7.60 15.93
N VAL A 187 0.17 -6.95 16.10
CA VAL A 187 0.05 -5.73 16.92
C VAL A 187 -0.74 -6.02 18.19
N LEU A 188 -0.23 -5.61 19.35
CA LEU A 188 -1.00 -5.59 20.59
C LEU A 188 -1.73 -4.24 20.70
N LEU A 189 -3.04 -4.24 20.45
CA LEU A 189 -3.91 -3.05 20.54
C LEU A 189 -4.34 -2.77 21.98
N ASP A 190 -4.84 -3.78 22.68
CA ASP A 190 -5.24 -3.69 24.08
C ASP A 190 -5.02 -5.03 24.80
N ARG A 191 -4.17 -5.03 25.83
CA ARG A 191 -3.85 -6.22 26.62
C ARG A 191 -5.03 -6.73 27.46
N ASN A 192 -5.98 -5.87 27.79
CA ASN A 192 -7.14 -6.21 28.62
C ASN A 192 -8.23 -6.94 27.81
N VAL A 193 -8.23 -6.77 26.49
CA VAL A 193 -9.17 -7.44 25.60
C VAL A 193 -8.59 -8.80 25.19
N LYS A 194 -9.15 -9.89 25.72
CA LYS A 194 -8.74 -11.28 25.41
C LYS A 194 -9.32 -11.77 24.08
N LYS A 195 -8.97 -11.10 22.98
CA LYS A 195 -9.44 -11.38 21.62
C LYS A 195 -8.29 -11.28 20.61
N ILE A 196 -8.34 -12.13 19.58
CA ILE A 196 -7.57 -11.93 18.35
C ILE A 196 -8.50 -11.25 17.33
N SER A 197 -8.09 -10.10 16.83
CA SER A 197 -8.82 -9.29 15.85
C SER A 197 -8.17 -9.48 14.49
N VAL A 198 -8.88 -10.13 13.56
CA VAL A 198 -8.37 -10.34 12.19
C VAL A 198 -8.87 -9.20 11.31
N ASN A 199 -7.94 -8.45 10.70
CA ASN A 199 -8.24 -7.32 9.80
C ASN A 199 -9.10 -6.21 10.42
N ASP A 200 -9.18 -6.14 11.75
CA ASP A 200 -9.98 -5.17 12.50
C ASP A 200 -9.09 -4.42 13.51
N PRO A 201 -8.64 -3.21 13.18
CA PRO A 201 -7.78 -2.42 14.06
C PRO A 201 -8.52 -1.78 15.24
N TRP A 202 -9.85 -1.90 15.33
CA TRP A 202 -10.68 -1.16 16.29
C TRP A 202 -11.18 -2.00 17.46
N SER A 203 -11.33 -3.31 17.24
CA SER A 203 -11.84 -4.26 18.24
C SER A 203 -10.94 -4.45 19.49
N GLY A 204 -9.73 -3.89 19.52
CA GLY A 204 -8.75 -4.13 20.58
C GLY A 204 -8.11 -5.54 20.50
N GLY A 205 -7.45 -5.96 21.57
CA GLY A 205 -6.80 -7.28 21.67
C GLY A 205 -5.50 -7.35 20.89
N VAL A 206 -5.27 -8.46 20.17
CA VAL A 206 -4.14 -8.61 19.24
C VAL A 206 -4.66 -8.56 17.81
N LEU A 207 -4.18 -7.60 17.02
CA LEU A 207 -4.46 -7.47 15.60
C LEU A 207 -3.51 -8.33 14.77
N VAL A 208 -4.09 -9.08 13.84
CA VAL A 208 -3.40 -9.81 12.77
C VAL A 208 -4.13 -9.63 11.44
N PHE A 209 -3.46 -9.96 10.33
CA PHE A 209 -3.95 -9.69 8.98
C PHE A 209 -4.37 -10.95 8.19
N SER A 210 -4.26 -12.13 8.80
CA SER A 210 -4.67 -13.42 8.24
C SER A 210 -5.32 -14.28 9.34
N ASP A 211 -6.27 -15.13 8.95
CA ASP A 211 -6.96 -16.09 9.81
C ASP A 211 -6.30 -17.50 9.78
N GLU A 212 -5.14 -17.62 9.15
CA GLU A 212 -4.42 -18.89 9.07
C GLU A 212 -3.94 -19.36 10.47
N GLU A 213 -4.13 -20.65 10.77
CA GLU A 213 -3.90 -21.24 12.10
C GLU A 213 -2.50 -20.95 12.67
N TRP A 214 -1.48 -20.97 11.82
CA TRP A 214 -0.11 -20.73 12.24
C TRP A 214 0.08 -19.30 12.79
N LEU A 215 -0.58 -18.31 12.21
CA LEU A 215 -0.51 -16.91 12.65
C LEU A 215 -1.38 -16.70 13.90
N LEU A 216 -2.57 -17.31 13.93
CA LEU A 216 -3.45 -17.28 15.09
C LEU A 216 -2.78 -17.85 16.35
N LYS A 217 -1.97 -18.92 16.19
CA LYS A 217 -1.18 -19.48 17.29
C LYS A 217 -0.15 -18.48 17.83
N ILE A 218 0.54 -17.77 16.95
CA ILE A 218 1.49 -16.72 17.35
C ILE A 218 0.77 -15.57 18.05
N ALA A 219 -0.38 -15.14 17.51
CA ALA A 219 -1.20 -14.09 18.10
C ALA A 219 -1.70 -14.46 19.50
N GLN A 220 -2.09 -15.73 19.71
CA GLN A 220 -2.45 -16.25 21.02
C GLN A 220 -1.27 -16.18 22.00
N ASP A 221 -0.07 -16.57 21.56
CA ASP A 221 1.14 -16.46 22.40
C ASP A 221 1.43 -14.99 22.80
N VAL A 222 1.18 -14.02 21.91
CA VAL A 222 1.27 -12.58 22.23
C VAL A 222 0.21 -12.17 23.24
N LEU A 223 -1.04 -12.63 23.06
CA LEU A 223 -2.17 -12.32 23.94
C LEU A 223 -1.98 -12.86 25.37
N ASP A 224 -1.31 -14.01 25.49
CA ASP A 224 -0.95 -14.66 26.75
C ASP A 224 0.32 -14.06 27.38
N GLY A 225 1.02 -13.16 26.68
CA GLY A 225 2.28 -12.57 27.13
C GLY A 225 3.49 -13.52 27.04
N ARG A 226 3.36 -14.62 26.27
CA ARG A 226 4.43 -15.60 26.02
C ARG A 226 5.37 -15.17 24.89
N ARG A 227 4.92 -14.27 24.00
CA ARG A 227 5.71 -13.64 22.93
C ARG A 227 5.47 -12.13 22.92
N ALA A 228 6.48 -11.35 22.55
CA ALA A 228 6.31 -9.91 22.32
C ALA A 228 5.58 -9.66 20.99
N PRO A 229 4.72 -8.63 20.89
CA PRO A 229 4.22 -8.18 19.60
C PRO A 229 5.39 -7.69 18.73
N THR A 230 5.28 -7.91 17.44
CA THR A 230 6.29 -7.54 16.44
C THR A 230 5.91 -6.28 15.69
N GLY A 231 4.61 -6.03 15.54
CA GLY A 231 4.05 -4.88 14.87
C GLY A 231 3.97 -3.64 15.75
N ARG A 232 3.58 -2.54 15.11
CA ARG A 232 3.31 -1.24 15.73
C ARG A 232 1.82 -0.92 15.65
N THR A 233 1.33 -0.15 16.61
CA THR A 233 -0.03 0.39 16.55
C THR A 233 -0.19 1.23 15.29
N PRO A 234 -1.23 0.98 14.48
CA PRO A 234 -1.43 1.68 13.22
C PRO A 234 -1.73 3.17 13.39
#